data_AF-A0A8C9RUJ8-F1
#
_entry.id   AF-A0A8C9RUJ8-F1
#
_cell.length_a   1.000
_cell.length_b   1.000
_cell.length_c   1.000
_cell.angle_alpha   90.00
_cell.angle_beta   90.00
_cell.angle_gamma   90.00
#
_symmetry.space_group_name_H-M   'P 1'
#
loop_
_entity.id
_entity.type
_entity.pdbx_description
1 polymer ?
#
loop_
_entity_poly.entity_id
_entity_poly.type
_entity_poly.pdbx_seq_one_letter_code
_entity_poly.pdbx_strand_id
1 'polypeptide(L)'
;MISSLLLVDCTGMENRSEGTHKHLKVIWRWWKISLRSEYRNTQPGQLRESHEEFKDDSVLMHKITVVFGPSILTYVSNLCNGEFDYLDRMPDPLILHIMTFLDLNDALRLRCTSSKYKKLCDSDQFWEHRAKVEWGTITPEMESLANILGWKKMFIAYKLHGEDTDEPEEQDEEKSEQQVEQDEEKSAQPVEQDEEKSEQPLAAD
;
A
#
# COMPACT_ATOMS: atom_id res chain seq x y z
N MET A 1 30.78 35.13 -2.58
CA MET A 1 29.50 34.38 -2.58
C MET A 1 29.47 33.53 -1.32
N ILE A 2 28.34 33.40 -0.62
CA ILE A 2 28.24 32.54 0.56
C ILE A 2 27.44 31.31 0.15
N SER A 3 27.96 30.12 0.44
CA SER A 3 27.25 28.85 0.26
C SER A 3 26.96 28.29 1.65
N SER A 4 25.79 27.69 1.84
CA SER A 4 25.33 27.22 3.13
C SER A 4 24.86 25.77 3.05
N LEU A 5 25.01 25.04 4.15
CA LEU A 5 24.51 23.70 4.36
C LEU A 5 23.84 23.64 5.73
N LEU A 6 22.60 23.16 5.76
CA LEU A 6 21.86 22.90 6.99
C LEU A 6 21.84 21.41 7.25
N LEU A 7 22.25 21.02 8.45
CA LEU A 7 22.23 19.63 8.92
C LEU A 7 21.41 19.59 10.21
N VAL A 8 20.44 18.70 10.30
CA VAL A 8 19.69 18.48 11.54
C VAL A 8 19.96 17.06 11.98
N ASP A 9 20.58 16.91 13.16
CA ASP A 9 20.94 15.61 13.70
C ASP A 9 19.80 15.04 14.52
N CYS A 10 19.28 13.91 14.06
CA CYS A 10 18.16 13.20 14.68
C CYS A 10 18.54 11.80 15.17
N THR A 11 19.84 11.46 15.14
CA THR A 11 20.37 10.12 15.45
C THR A 11 20.38 9.77 16.94
N GLY A 12 19.60 10.46 17.77
CA GLY A 12 19.62 10.37 19.23
C GLY A 12 18.36 9.81 19.89
N MET A 13 17.34 9.36 19.15
CA MET A 13 16.08 8.86 19.75
C MET A 13 16.03 7.35 19.99
N GLU A 14 17.01 6.60 19.49
CA GLU A 14 17.07 5.15 19.62
C GLU A 14 18.17 4.78 20.63
N ASN A 15 17.77 4.72 21.91
CA ASN A 15 18.33 3.89 23.00
C ASN A 15 18.00 4.52 24.37
N ARG A 16 16.95 4.00 25.02
CA ARG A 16 16.56 4.38 26.39
C ARG A 16 17.41 3.73 27.47
N SER A 17 18.57 3.16 27.13
CA SER A 17 19.31 2.30 28.07
C SER A 17 20.83 2.42 28.11
N GLU A 18 21.50 3.39 27.46
CA GLU A 18 22.95 3.56 27.68
C GLU A 18 23.49 4.97 27.33
N GLY A 19 23.71 5.78 28.37
CA GLY A 19 25.02 6.40 28.65
C GLY A 19 25.58 7.56 27.82
N THR A 20 25.03 7.94 26.67
CA THR A 20 25.41 9.21 26.00
C THR A 20 24.21 9.87 25.34
N HIS A 21 23.63 10.87 26.01
CA HIS A 21 22.59 11.73 25.41
C HIS A 21 23.19 12.50 24.22
N LYS A 22 23.07 11.97 23.01
CA LYS A 22 23.23 12.76 21.80
C LYS A 22 22.08 13.76 21.78
N HIS A 23 22.31 14.96 22.32
CA HIS A 23 21.36 16.05 22.20
C HIS A 23 21.03 16.26 20.73
N LEU A 24 19.74 16.24 20.40
CA LEU A 24 19.22 16.60 19.09
C LEU A 24 19.68 18.03 18.77
N LYS A 25 20.37 18.21 17.65
CA LYS A 25 21.07 19.46 17.32
C LYS A 25 20.75 19.90 15.90
N VAL A 26 20.42 21.19 15.77
CA VAL A 26 20.39 21.90 14.51
C VAL A 26 21.78 22.48 14.26
N ILE A 27 22.37 22.14 13.12
CA ILE A 27 23.70 22.56 12.74
C ILE A 27 23.62 23.37 11.44
N TRP A 28 23.86 24.67 11.54
CA TRP A 28 23.98 25.55 10.39
C TRP A 28 25.45 25.75 10.03
N ARG A 29 25.86 25.34 8.83
CA ARG A 29 27.22 25.53 8.29
C ARG A 29 27.21 26.46 7.09
N TRP A 30 28.22 27.30 6.97
CA TRP A 30 28.38 28.17 5.81
C TRP A 30 29.85 28.34 5.41
N TRP A 31 30.07 28.50 4.11
CA TRP A 31 31.36 28.76 3.50
C TRP A 31 31.37 30.13 2.83
N LYS A 32 32.45 30.87 3.04
CA LYS A 32 32.75 32.07 2.27
C LYS A 32 33.51 31.67 1.01
N ILE A 33 32.82 31.61 -0.12
CA ILE A 33 33.43 31.33 -1.42
C ILE A 33 34.05 32.62 -1.96
N SER A 34 35.37 32.61 -2.09
CA SER A 34 36.19 33.70 -2.62
C SER A 34 37.27 33.13 -3.55
N LEU A 35 37.57 33.86 -4.64
CA LEU A 35 38.64 33.49 -5.57
C LEU A 35 40.05 33.83 -5.02
N ARG A 36 40.11 34.63 -3.94
CA ARG A 36 41.37 35.06 -3.33
C ARG A 36 42.04 33.91 -2.60
N SER A 37 43.37 33.80 -2.75
CA SER A 37 44.14 32.66 -2.24
C SER A 37 44.05 32.52 -0.72
N GLU A 38 43.91 33.64 0.01
CA GLU A 38 43.81 33.65 1.47
C GLU A 38 42.62 32.85 2.02
N TYR A 39 41.59 32.60 1.20
CA TYR A 39 40.36 31.92 1.61
C TYR A 39 40.25 30.47 1.14
N ARG A 40 41.28 29.94 0.44
CA ARG A 40 41.23 28.58 -0.14
C ARG A 40 41.20 27.47 0.92
N ASN A 41 41.74 27.74 2.12
CA ASN A 41 41.82 26.78 3.22
C ASN A 41 40.99 27.20 4.45
N THR A 42 40.08 28.16 4.31
CA THR A 42 39.27 28.61 5.45
C THR A 42 38.23 27.55 5.79
N GLN A 43 38.18 27.15 7.06
CA GLN A 43 37.15 26.24 7.55
C GLN A 43 35.76 26.91 7.48
N PRO A 44 34.68 26.13 7.28
CA PRO A 44 33.33 26.66 7.35
C PRO A 44 33.05 27.30 8.70
N GLY A 45 32.26 28.37 8.70
CA GLY A 45 31.56 28.82 9.89
C GLY A 45 30.52 27.78 10.28
N GLN A 46 30.33 27.58 11.59
CA GLN A 46 29.34 26.64 12.11
C GLN A 46 28.63 27.26 13.32
N LEU A 47 27.30 27.17 13.30
CA LEU A 47 26.40 27.44 14.41
C LEU A 47 25.75 26.10 14.78
N ARG A 48 25.72 25.79 16.08
CA ARG A 48 25.09 24.58 16.61
C ARG A 48 24.13 25.01 17.70
N GLU A 49 22.88 24.61 17.55
CA GLU A 49 21.82 24.88 18.51
C GLU A 49 21.11 23.58 18.86
N SER A 50 20.58 23.51 20.07
CA SER A 50 19.64 22.47 20.44
C SER A 50 18.31 22.67 19.72
N HIS A 51 17.48 21.62 19.67
CA HIS A 51 16.13 21.73 19.11
C HIS A 51 15.24 22.73 19.86
N GLU A 52 15.47 22.94 21.16
CA GLU A 52 14.72 23.91 21.97
C GLU A 52 15.14 25.35 21.65
N GLU A 53 16.45 25.61 21.66
CA GLU A 53 17.01 26.93 21.29
C GLU A 53 16.61 27.35 19.87
N PHE A 54 16.59 26.40 18.93
CA PHE A 54 16.19 26.66 17.55
C PHE A 54 14.75 27.16 17.42
N LYS A 55 13.83 26.69 18.29
CA LYS A 55 12.42 27.12 18.25
C LYS A 55 12.26 28.58 18.66
N ASP A 56 13.15 29.07 19.51
CA ASP A 56 13.13 30.45 20.00
C ASP A 56 13.97 31.40 19.12
N ASP A 57 14.92 30.89 18.32
CA ASP A 57 15.76 31.71 17.43
C ASP A 57 15.06 32.08 16.10
N SER A 58 14.23 33.13 16.19
CA SER A 58 13.61 33.77 15.01
C SER A 58 14.62 34.27 13.96
N VAL A 59 15.85 34.62 14.35
CA VAL A 59 16.88 35.13 13.44
C VAL A 59 17.44 33.99 12.60
N LEU A 60 17.72 32.83 13.19
CA LEU A 60 18.16 31.66 12.45
C LEU A 60 17.04 31.12 11.55
N MET A 61 15.80 31.05 12.02
CA MET A 61 14.64 30.67 11.21
C MET A 61 14.48 31.58 9.98
N HIS A 62 14.66 32.89 10.16
CA HIS A 62 14.62 33.84 9.04
C HIS A 62 15.77 33.59 8.04
N LYS A 63 17.00 33.35 8.53
CA LYS A 63 18.15 33.03 7.67
C LYS A 63 17.92 31.75 6.85
N ILE A 64 17.37 30.69 7.47
CA ILE A 64 17.01 29.45 6.78
C ILE A 64 16.00 29.74 5.68
N THR A 65 14.95 30.51 5.99
CA THR A 65 13.91 30.87 5.01
C THR A 65 14.48 31.63 3.82
N VAL A 66 15.39 32.58 4.05
CA VAL A 66 16.01 33.38 2.98
C VAL A 66 16.95 32.54 2.10
N VAL A 67 17.69 31.59 2.68
CA VAL A 67 18.71 30.82 1.96
C VAL A 67 18.15 29.56 1.30
N PHE A 68 17.28 28.83 2.00
CA PHE A 68 16.75 27.52 1.57
C PHE A 68 15.27 27.56 1.20
N GLY A 69 14.55 28.62 1.57
CA GLY A 69 13.12 28.76 1.34
C GLY A 69 12.25 28.27 2.52
N PRO A 70 10.94 28.59 2.48
CA PRO A 70 10.01 28.29 3.56
C PRO A 70 9.77 26.79 3.75
N SER A 71 9.80 25.98 2.68
CA SER A 71 9.57 24.53 2.76
C SER A 71 10.61 23.84 3.64
N ILE A 72 11.86 24.27 3.58
CA ILE A 72 12.94 23.71 4.41
C ILE A 72 12.81 24.18 5.86
N LEU A 73 12.36 25.41 6.11
CA LEU A 73 12.07 25.85 7.47
C LEU A 73 10.97 24.99 8.10
N THR A 74 9.87 24.76 7.39
CA THR A 74 8.78 23.88 7.87
C THR A 74 9.31 22.48 8.16
N TYR A 75 10.09 21.91 7.24
CA TYR A 75 10.69 20.60 7.42
C TYR A 75 11.56 20.51 8.67
N VAL A 76 12.46 21.48 8.88
CA VAL A 76 13.35 21.53 10.06
C VAL A 76 12.56 21.72 11.35
N SER A 77 11.54 22.57 11.33
CA SER A 77 10.64 22.79 12.46
C SER A 77 9.90 21.51 12.87
N ASN A 78 9.33 20.80 11.88
CA ASN A 78 8.66 19.51 12.10
C ASN A 78 9.63 18.49 12.70
N LEU A 79 10.86 18.45 12.19
CA LEU A 79 11.93 17.62 12.73
C LEU A 79 12.27 17.96 14.19
N CYS A 80 12.31 19.26 14.52
CA CYS A 80 12.51 19.74 15.89
C CYS A 80 11.33 19.45 16.82
N ASN A 81 10.13 19.25 16.26
CA ASN A 81 8.92 18.84 16.98
C ASN A 81 8.78 17.32 17.11
N GLY A 82 9.66 16.53 16.49
CA GLY A 82 9.58 15.08 16.48
C GLY A 82 8.64 14.50 15.42
N GLU A 83 8.18 15.33 14.48
CA GLU A 83 7.37 14.94 13.33
C GLU A 83 8.31 14.54 12.19
N PHE A 84 8.59 13.24 12.10
CA PHE A 84 9.48 12.67 11.09
C PHE A 84 8.71 11.96 9.99
N ASP A 85 9.15 12.17 8.74
CA ASP A 85 8.79 11.31 7.62
C ASP A 85 9.55 9.97 7.73
N TYR A 86 9.15 9.11 8.66
CA TYR A 86 9.80 7.82 8.91
C TYR A 86 9.78 6.93 7.67
N LEU A 87 8.67 6.92 6.95
CA LEU A 87 8.48 6.05 5.79
C LEU A 87 9.43 6.42 4.64
N ASP A 88 9.62 7.71 4.35
CA ASP A 88 10.51 8.17 3.28
C ASP A 88 11.99 7.90 3.58
N ARG A 89 12.38 7.88 4.87
CA ARG A 89 13.76 7.64 5.31
C ARG A 89 14.12 6.15 5.43
N MET A 90 13.12 5.28 5.45
CA MET A 90 13.31 3.85 5.62
C MET A 90 14.00 3.22 4.39
N PRO A 91 14.84 2.18 4.58
CA PRO A 91 15.38 1.40 3.47
C PRO A 91 14.29 0.78 2.59
N ASP A 92 14.54 0.78 1.27
CA ASP A 92 13.62 0.27 0.25
C ASP A 92 13.07 -1.15 0.55
N PRO A 93 13.88 -2.13 1.02
CA PRO A 93 13.36 -3.48 1.33
C PRO A 93 12.31 -3.50 2.44
N LEU A 94 12.44 -2.63 3.45
CA LEU A 94 11.47 -2.55 4.55
C LEU A 94 10.18 -1.86 4.10
N ILE A 95 10.29 -0.83 3.25
CA ILE A 95 9.11 -0.20 2.64
C ILE A 95 8.37 -1.21 1.77
N LEU A 96 9.09 -1.97 0.94
CA LEU A 96 8.50 -3.04 0.14
C LEU A 96 7.78 -4.05 1.03
N HIS A 97 8.40 -4.46 2.15
CA HIS A 97 7.75 -5.34 3.12
C HIS A 97 6.47 -4.74 3.71
N ILE A 98 6.46 -3.47 4.12
CA ILE A 98 5.24 -2.78 4.60
C ILE A 98 4.17 -2.77 3.51
N MET A 99 4.54 -2.51 2.26
CA MET A 99 3.62 -2.50 1.12
C MET A 99 2.99 -3.88 0.86
N THR A 100 3.60 -4.99 1.31
CA THR A 100 3.01 -6.32 1.17
C THR A 100 1.74 -6.51 2.00
N PHE A 101 1.62 -5.78 3.12
CA PHE A 101 0.44 -5.79 3.98
C PHE A 101 -0.68 -4.87 3.49
N LEU A 102 -0.40 -4.01 2.52
CA LEU A 102 -1.39 -3.12 1.93
C LEU A 102 -2.15 -3.83 0.82
N ASP A 103 -3.41 -3.48 0.62
CA ASP A 103 -4.14 -3.88 -0.58
C ASP A 103 -3.55 -3.23 -1.82
N LEU A 104 -3.77 -3.85 -2.99
CA LEU A 104 -3.23 -3.36 -4.25
C LEU A 104 -3.66 -1.90 -4.50
N ASN A 105 -4.91 -1.55 -4.20
CA ASN A 105 -5.42 -0.20 -4.37
C ASN A 105 -4.69 0.81 -3.47
N ASP A 106 -4.45 0.46 -2.20
CA ASP A 106 -3.78 1.36 -1.26
C ASP A 106 -2.28 1.46 -1.55
N ALA A 107 -1.64 0.39 -2.00
CA ALA A 107 -0.27 0.43 -2.51
C ALA A 107 -0.15 1.32 -3.76
N LEU A 108 -1.15 1.30 -4.67
CA LEU A 108 -1.19 2.17 -5.84
C LEU A 108 -1.47 3.64 -5.48
N ARG A 109 -2.26 3.90 -4.44
CA ARG A 109 -2.42 5.25 -3.87
C ARG A 109 -1.11 5.76 -3.27
N LEU A 110 -0.40 4.90 -2.52
CA LEU A 110 0.92 5.21 -1.97
C LEU A 110 1.95 5.51 -3.07
N ARG A 111 1.88 4.81 -4.20
CA ARG A 111 2.69 5.14 -5.39
C ARG A 111 2.51 6.59 -5.87
N CYS A 112 1.33 7.19 -5.68
CA CYS A 112 1.04 8.55 -6.14
C CYS A 112 1.55 9.63 -5.17
N THR A 113 2.00 9.30 -3.96
CA THR A 113 2.42 10.30 -2.97
C THR A 113 3.87 10.74 -3.12
N SER A 114 4.77 9.85 -3.57
CA SER A 114 6.19 10.15 -3.72
C SER A 114 6.82 9.42 -4.91
N SER A 115 7.81 10.07 -5.52
CA SER A 115 8.62 9.46 -6.58
C SER A 115 9.37 8.21 -6.12
N LYS A 116 9.68 8.10 -4.82
CA LYS A 116 10.29 6.92 -4.22
C LYS A 116 9.35 5.71 -4.28
N TYR A 117 8.14 5.84 -3.76
CA TYR A 117 7.13 4.77 -3.82
C TYR A 117 6.75 4.43 -5.26
N LYS A 118 6.72 5.43 -6.15
CA LYS A 118 6.52 5.17 -7.59
C LYS A 118 7.56 4.21 -8.16
N LYS A 119 8.84 4.43 -7.87
CA LYS A 119 9.93 3.54 -8.31
C LYS A 119 9.79 2.13 -7.71
N LEU A 120 9.43 2.04 -6.43
CA LEU A 120 9.23 0.75 -5.76
C LEU A 120 8.06 -0.04 -6.37
N CYS A 121 6.91 0.60 -6.59
CA CYS A 121 5.76 -0.04 -7.24
C CYS A 121 5.96 -0.29 -8.74
N ASP A 122 6.93 0.34 -9.38
CA ASP A 122 7.31 0.04 -10.77
C ASP A 122 8.43 -1.01 -10.86
N SER A 123 8.98 -1.47 -9.73
CA SER A 123 9.95 -2.57 -9.67
C SER A 123 9.29 -3.93 -9.80
N ASP A 124 9.96 -4.87 -10.47
CA ASP A 124 9.46 -6.25 -10.62
C ASP A 124 9.35 -6.99 -9.28
N GLN A 125 10.22 -6.69 -8.32
CA GLN A 125 10.23 -7.30 -6.98
C GLN A 125 8.90 -7.09 -6.24
N PHE A 126 8.28 -5.91 -6.38
CA PHE A 126 6.98 -5.63 -5.78
C PHE A 126 5.88 -6.53 -6.38
N TRP A 127 5.86 -6.68 -7.70
CA TRP A 127 4.84 -7.47 -8.40
C TRP A 127 5.06 -8.97 -8.24
N GLU A 128 6.30 -9.43 -8.18
CA GLU A 128 6.64 -10.81 -7.84
C GLU A 128 6.13 -11.17 -6.44
N HIS A 129 6.39 -10.30 -5.44
CA HIS A 129 5.89 -10.55 -4.10
C HIS A 129 4.36 -10.57 -4.07
N ARG A 130 3.70 -9.69 -4.83
CA ARG A 130 2.24 -9.66 -4.89
C ARG A 130 1.67 -10.93 -5.53
N ALA A 131 2.27 -11.37 -6.63
CA ALA A 131 1.96 -12.64 -7.28
C ALA A 131 2.07 -13.83 -6.32
N LYS A 132 3.15 -13.89 -5.51
CA LYS A 132 3.33 -14.94 -4.49
C LYS A 132 2.23 -14.92 -3.43
N VAL A 133 1.81 -13.74 -2.99
CA VAL A 133 0.75 -13.62 -1.98
C VAL A 133 -0.61 -14.02 -2.54
N GLU A 134 -0.93 -13.65 -3.78
CA GLU A 134 -2.26 -13.88 -4.36
C GLU A 134 -2.42 -15.25 -5.00
N TRP A 135 -1.39 -15.76 -5.69
CA TRP A 135 -1.43 -17.05 -6.39
C TRP A 135 -0.77 -18.19 -5.59
N GLY A 136 -0.07 -17.87 -4.50
CA GLY A 136 0.61 -18.84 -3.64
C GLY A 136 1.84 -19.44 -4.31
N THR A 137 1.68 -20.58 -4.98
CA THR A 137 2.81 -21.31 -5.59
C THR A 137 3.01 -20.88 -7.04
N ILE A 138 4.12 -20.21 -7.30
CA ILE A 138 4.53 -19.83 -8.65
C ILE A 138 5.14 -21.06 -9.34
N THR A 139 4.56 -21.47 -10.46
CA THR A 139 5.12 -22.54 -11.29
C THR A 139 6.37 -22.05 -12.03
N PRO A 140 7.34 -22.94 -12.34
CA PRO A 140 8.55 -22.55 -13.08
C PRO A 140 8.25 -21.94 -14.46
N GLU A 141 7.16 -22.38 -15.09
CA GLU A 141 6.69 -21.81 -16.35
C GLU A 141 6.24 -20.35 -16.17
N MET A 142 5.46 -20.06 -15.12
CA MET A 142 5.00 -18.71 -14.80
C MET A 142 6.17 -17.77 -14.47
N GLU A 143 7.17 -18.27 -13.75
CA GLU A 143 8.41 -17.52 -13.46
C GLU A 143 9.19 -17.24 -14.76
N SER A 144 9.32 -18.22 -15.64
CA SER A 144 9.99 -18.03 -16.93
C SER A 144 9.28 -16.99 -17.81
N LEU A 145 7.95 -17.01 -17.82
CA LEU A 145 7.13 -16.07 -18.57
C LEU A 145 7.21 -14.66 -17.96
N ALA A 146 7.16 -14.55 -16.64
CA ALA A 146 7.30 -13.28 -15.93
C ALA A 146 8.68 -12.65 -16.14
N ASN A 147 9.75 -13.46 -16.23
CA ASN A 147 11.09 -12.96 -16.56
C ASN A 147 11.21 -12.38 -17.97
N ILE A 148 10.37 -12.83 -18.92
CA ILE A 148 10.35 -12.33 -20.30
C ILE A 148 9.46 -11.09 -20.42
N LEU A 149 8.27 -11.11 -19.82
CA LEU A 149 7.25 -10.06 -19.98
C LEU A 149 7.33 -8.96 -18.92
N GLY A 150 7.91 -9.26 -17.76
CA GLY A 150 7.86 -8.48 -16.53
C GLY A 150 6.71 -8.90 -15.63
N TRP A 151 6.98 -8.97 -14.32
CA TRP A 151 6.01 -9.42 -13.30
C TRP A 151 4.75 -8.57 -13.28
N LYS A 152 4.90 -7.25 -13.47
CA LYS A 152 3.78 -6.30 -13.53
C LYS A 152 2.79 -6.62 -14.66
N LYS A 153 3.29 -6.87 -15.86
CA LYS A 153 2.43 -7.13 -17.03
C LYS A 153 1.73 -8.47 -16.89
N MET A 154 2.46 -9.48 -16.42
CA MET A 154 1.91 -10.81 -16.17
C MET A 154 0.77 -10.75 -15.14
N PHE A 155 0.98 -10.02 -14.04
CA PHE A 155 -0.02 -9.85 -12.99
C PHE A 155 -1.27 -9.14 -13.48
N ILE A 156 -1.13 -8.04 -14.23
CA ILE A 156 -2.28 -7.32 -14.79
C ILE A 156 -3.04 -8.20 -15.78
N ALA A 157 -2.34 -8.91 -16.67
CA ALA A 157 -2.97 -9.81 -17.64
C ALA A 157 -3.77 -10.91 -16.94
N TYR A 158 -3.20 -11.56 -15.92
CA TYR A 158 -3.88 -12.60 -15.18
C TYR A 158 -5.10 -12.09 -14.41
N LYS A 159 -5.00 -10.90 -13.78
CA LYS A 159 -6.13 -10.23 -13.12
C LYS A 159 -7.29 -9.96 -14.07
N LEU A 160 -7.00 -9.60 -15.33
CA LEU A 160 -8.03 -9.36 -16.35
C LEU A 160 -8.65 -10.66 -16.86
N HIS A 161 -7.85 -11.71 -17.06
CA HIS A 161 -8.35 -13.01 -17.52
C HIS A 161 -9.12 -13.79 -16.46
N GLY A 162 -8.85 -13.54 -15.17
CA GLY A 162 -9.55 -14.20 -14.06
C GLY A 162 -11.00 -13.74 -13.84
N GLU A 163 -11.45 -12.63 -14.44
CA GLU A 163 -12.86 -12.20 -14.39
C GLU A 163 -13.74 -12.88 -15.47
N ASP A 164 -13.14 -13.51 -16.49
CA ASP A 164 -13.87 -14.13 -17.60
C ASP A 164 -14.07 -15.65 -17.43
N THR A 165 -13.58 -16.25 -16.34
CA THR A 165 -13.70 -17.69 -16.06
C THR A 165 -14.49 -17.95 -14.78
N ASP A 166 -15.73 -17.45 -14.74
CA ASP A 166 -16.78 -18.12 -13.97
C ASP A 166 -17.22 -19.34 -14.80
N GLU A 167 -16.60 -20.49 -14.58
CA GLU A 167 -17.15 -21.76 -15.06
C GLU A 167 -18.40 -22.10 -14.23
N PRO A 168 -19.52 -22.49 -14.86
CA PRO A 168 -20.72 -22.91 -14.13
C PRO A 168 -20.42 -24.19 -13.36
N GLU A 169 -20.71 -24.21 -12.06
CA GLU A 169 -20.76 -25.45 -11.29
C GLU A 169 -21.89 -26.33 -11.82
N GLU A 170 -21.55 -27.26 -12.72
CA GLU A 170 -22.31 -28.49 -12.91
C GLU A 170 -22.01 -29.43 -11.74
N GLN A 171 -22.94 -29.50 -10.78
CA GLN A 171 -23.13 -30.70 -9.96
C GLN A 171 -24.48 -31.29 -10.30
N ASP A 172 -24.41 -32.38 -11.07
CA ASP A 172 -25.48 -33.32 -11.36
C ASP A 172 -25.94 -34.05 -10.08
N GLU A 173 -27.23 -34.41 -10.10
CA GLU A 173 -27.84 -35.54 -9.38
C GLU A 173 -27.89 -35.51 -7.84
N GLU A 174 -28.84 -34.75 -7.28
CA GLU A 174 -29.65 -35.23 -6.15
C GLU A 174 -31.08 -34.68 -6.26
N LYS A 175 -31.79 -35.07 -7.33
CA LYS A 175 -33.25 -34.94 -7.45
C LYS A 175 -33.89 -36.32 -7.31
N SER A 176 -33.80 -36.86 -6.11
CA SER A 176 -34.66 -37.92 -5.61
C SER A 176 -34.57 -37.88 -4.10
N GLU A 177 -35.71 -38.01 -3.41
CA GLU A 177 -35.82 -38.04 -1.94
C GLU A 177 -35.91 -36.68 -1.23
N GLN A 178 -36.77 -35.77 -1.71
CA GLN A 178 -37.64 -34.96 -0.84
C GLN A 178 -38.72 -34.19 -1.64
N GLN A 179 -39.43 -34.91 -2.51
CA GLN A 179 -40.74 -34.45 -3.00
C GLN A 179 -41.66 -35.65 -3.33
N VAL A 180 -41.66 -36.65 -2.44
CA VAL A 180 -42.58 -37.80 -2.50
C VAL A 180 -43.37 -37.99 -1.18
N GLU A 181 -43.02 -37.28 -0.08
CA GLU A 181 -43.78 -37.36 1.18
C GLU A 181 -44.98 -36.40 1.29
N GLN A 182 -45.59 -35.97 0.18
CA GLN A 182 -46.89 -35.26 0.23
C GLN A 182 -47.97 -35.78 -0.73
N ASP A 183 -47.74 -36.85 -1.48
CA ASP A 183 -48.77 -37.45 -2.35
C ASP A 183 -49.04 -38.95 -2.11
N GLU A 184 -48.47 -39.56 -1.06
CA GLU A 184 -48.76 -40.96 -0.68
C GLU A 184 -49.54 -41.14 0.64
N GLU A 185 -50.29 -40.13 1.09
CA GLU A 185 -51.37 -40.34 2.08
C GLU A 185 -52.75 -40.13 1.43
N LYS A 186 -52.93 -40.71 0.24
CA LYS A 186 -54.24 -40.85 -0.39
C LYS A 186 -54.34 -42.12 -1.24
N SER A 187 -54.08 -43.30 -0.66
CA SER A 187 -54.74 -44.53 -1.13
C SER A 187 -54.50 -45.73 -0.20
N ALA A 188 -55.42 -45.95 0.74
CA ALA A 188 -55.74 -47.25 1.36
C ALA A 188 -56.89 -46.98 2.35
N GLN A 189 -58.17 -47.18 2.03
CA GLN A 189 -58.85 -48.47 1.85
C GLN A 189 -60.33 -48.24 1.41
N PRO A 190 -61.11 -49.30 1.06
CA PRO A 190 -61.93 -49.35 -0.18
C PRO A 190 -63.46 -49.53 0.03
N VAL A 191 -64.21 -49.69 -1.10
CA VAL A 191 -65.48 -50.49 -1.27
C VAL A 191 -66.76 -49.79 -0.68
N GLU A 192 -67.93 -49.55 -1.32
CA GLU A 192 -68.68 -50.02 -2.50
C GLU A 192 -69.81 -49.03 -2.91
N GLN A 193 -70.30 -49.21 -4.16
CA GLN A 193 -71.69 -49.09 -4.68
C GLN A 193 -72.57 -47.85 -4.36
N ASP A 194 -73.04 -47.14 -5.40
CA ASP A 194 -74.45 -47.25 -5.83
C ASP A 194 -74.78 -46.47 -7.12
N GLU A 195 -75.92 -46.85 -7.67
CA GLU A 195 -76.42 -46.75 -9.04
C GLU A 195 -76.83 -45.35 -9.56
N GLU A 196 -77.13 -45.34 -10.86
CA GLU A 196 -78.29 -44.67 -11.48
C GLU A 196 -78.02 -43.52 -12.49
N LYS A 197 -77.80 -43.95 -13.73
CA LYS A 197 -78.65 -43.71 -14.92
C LYS A 197 -79.35 -42.34 -15.05
N SER A 198 -78.99 -41.58 -16.10
CA SER A 198 -79.96 -41.10 -17.10
C SER A 198 -79.29 -40.47 -18.34
N GLU A 199 -79.49 -41.13 -19.48
CA GLU A 199 -79.92 -40.61 -20.80
C GLU A 199 -80.50 -39.17 -20.80
N GLN A 200 -80.46 -38.31 -21.83
CA GLN A 200 -80.26 -38.39 -23.28
C GLN A 200 -80.13 -36.94 -23.86
N PRO A 201 -79.88 -36.75 -25.17
CA PRO A 201 -79.49 -35.49 -25.81
C PRO A 201 -80.65 -34.76 -26.55
N LEU A 202 -80.28 -33.71 -27.31
CA LEU A 202 -80.77 -33.32 -28.65
C LEU A 202 -81.31 -31.89 -28.81
N ALA A 203 -81.08 -31.40 -30.04
CA ALA A 203 -81.17 -30.03 -30.52
C ALA A 203 -82.57 -29.48 -30.83
N ALA A 204 -82.59 -28.14 -30.98
CA ALA A 204 -83.32 -27.32 -31.95
C ALA A 204 -84.85 -27.17 -31.85
N ASP A 205 -85.30 -25.92 -31.71
CA ASP A 205 -85.73 -25.10 -32.85
C ASP A 205 -85.32 -23.63 -32.60
#